data_AF-A0A3A8JXB7-F1
#
_entry.id   AF-A0A3A8JXB7-F1
#
_cell.length_a   1.000
_cell.length_b   1.000
_cell.length_c   1.000
_cell.angle_alpha   90.00
_cell.angle_beta   90.00
_cell.angle_gamma   90.00
#
_symmetry.space_group_name_H-M   'P 1'
#
loop_
_entity.id
_entity.type
_entity.pdbx_description
1 polymer ?
#
loop_
_entity_poly.entity_id
_entity_poly.type
_entity_poly.pdbx_seq_one_letter_code
_entity_poly.pdbx_strand_id
1 'polypeptide(L)'
;MDEKALRQLLGQVKTGKVTLDDAVGKLKDLPFAELGYATLDTHRNLRFGFPEVVLGEPKTVEQLLGIVGALVERKQTVLVTRLQPDKAEALVARFPKGVYHPVARIFHMPQRKVKAGLVAVVTAGTSDIPVAEEAAITAEAMGAEVRRVYDVGVAGIHRLLRRREEIQECHVAVVVAGMEGALASALGGLVGIPVVAVPTSVGYGANLKGISALLAMVNSCAANVATVNIDNGFGGGFYAALISRTKGRR
;
A
#
# COMPACT_ATOMS: atom_id res chain seq x y z
N MET A 1 12.30 14.58 1.29
CA MET A 1 13.32 14.46 2.38
C MET A 1 12.94 13.34 3.36
N ASP A 2 13.86 12.82 4.18
CA ASP A 2 13.59 11.81 5.23
C ASP A 2 14.35 12.12 6.53
N GLU A 3 14.01 11.45 7.63
CA GLU A 3 14.51 11.82 8.97
C GLU A 3 16.05 11.70 9.08
N LYS A 4 16.65 10.68 8.46
CA LYS A 4 18.11 10.51 8.49
C LYS A 4 18.81 11.64 7.73
N ALA A 5 18.29 12.00 6.56
CA ALA A 5 18.79 13.13 5.78
C ALA A 5 18.62 14.46 6.54
N LEU A 6 17.51 14.64 7.26
CA LEU A 6 17.27 15.82 8.10
C LEU A 6 18.26 15.91 9.26
N ARG A 7 18.44 14.82 10.01
CA ARG A 7 19.43 14.75 11.09
C ARG A 7 20.85 15.03 10.58
N GLN A 8 21.18 14.54 9.39
CA GLN A 8 22.47 14.80 8.77
C GLN A 8 22.64 16.28 8.40
N LEU A 9 21.63 16.91 7.80
CA LEU A 9 21.66 18.34 7.47
C LEU A 9 21.80 19.20 8.74
N LEU A 10 21.00 18.92 9.78
CA LEU A 10 21.09 19.62 11.06
C LEU A 10 22.45 19.39 11.75
N GLY A 11 23.02 18.19 11.63
CA GLY A 11 24.38 17.90 12.09
C GLY A 11 25.44 18.72 11.35
N GLN A 12 25.29 18.90 10.04
CA GLN A 12 26.19 19.73 9.24
C GLN A 12 26.13 21.20 9.65
N VAL A 13 24.93 21.73 9.93
CA VAL A 13 24.75 23.09 10.48
C VAL A 13 25.44 23.23 11.84
N LYS A 14 25.23 22.27 12.75
CA LYS A 14 25.88 22.26 14.08
C LYS A 14 27.41 22.28 13.98
N THR A 15 27.97 21.61 12.97
CA THR A 15 29.44 21.57 12.73
C THR A 15 29.97 22.74 11.89
N GLY A 16 29.13 23.67 11.46
CA GLY A 16 29.51 24.80 10.60
C GLY A 16 29.85 24.41 9.14
N LYS A 17 29.60 23.17 8.73
CA LYS A 17 29.83 22.69 7.34
C LYS A 17 28.81 23.24 6.34
N VAL A 18 27.64 23.63 6.82
CA VAL A 18 26.56 24.24 6.04
C VAL A 18 26.06 25.43 6.83
N THR A 19 25.91 26.59 6.20
CA THR A 19 25.38 27.77 6.88
C THR A 19 23.89 27.57 7.22
N LEU A 20 23.39 28.32 8.19
CA LEU A 20 21.97 28.26 8.52
C LEU A 20 21.10 28.67 7.31
N ASP A 21 21.54 29.65 6.53
CA ASP A 21 20.85 30.10 5.32
C ASP A 21 20.87 29.06 4.20
N ASP A 22 21.98 28.33 4.00
CA ASP A 22 22.05 27.22 3.03
C ASP A 22 21.19 26.03 3.46
N ALA A 23 21.12 25.74 4.76
CA ALA A 23 20.25 24.70 5.29
C ALA A 23 18.78 25.08 5.16
N VAL A 24 18.44 26.33 5.47
CA VAL A 24 17.10 26.89 5.22
C VAL A 24 16.80 26.88 3.72
N GLY A 25 17.75 27.19 2.84
CA GLY A 25 17.62 27.07 1.39
C GLY A 25 17.29 25.65 0.94
N LYS A 26 17.98 24.64 1.48
CA LYS A 26 17.70 23.22 1.23
C LYS A 26 16.37 22.73 1.81
N LEU A 27 15.84 23.42 2.82
CA LEU A 27 14.51 23.19 3.40
C LEU A 27 13.42 24.06 2.75
N LYS A 28 13.82 25.08 1.97
CA LYS A 28 12.96 26.05 1.27
C LYS A 28 12.45 25.53 -0.07
N ASP A 29 13.12 24.54 -0.67
CA ASP A 29 12.44 23.66 -1.63
C ASP A 29 11.30 23.02 -0.85
N LEU A 30 10.11 23.59 -1.03
CA LEU A 30 8.90 23.41 -0.23
C LEU A 30 8.60 21.92 0.03
N PRO A 31 7.69 21.59 0.97
CA PRO A 31 7.22 20.21 1.16
C PRO A 31 6.62 19.60 -0.12
N PHE A 32 6.56 20.35 -1.22
CA PHE A 32 6.10 19.91 -2.49
C PHE A 32 6.97 20.33 -3.70
N ALA A 33 6.87 19.57 -4.79
CA ALA A 33 7.44 19.94 -6.09
C ALA A 33 6.31 20.18 -7.11
N GLU A 34 6.31 21.35 -7.75
CA GLU A 34 5.33 21.71 -8.76
C GLU A 34 5.81 21.31 -10.16
N LEU A 35 5.02 20.50 -10.84
CA LEU A 35 5.25 20.07 -12.22
C LEU A 35 4.33 20.78 -13.22
N GLY A 36 3.57 21.78 -12.78
CA GLY A 36 2.54 22.49 -13.56
C GLY A 36 1.20 21.76 -13.66
N TYR A 37 1.21 20.43 -13.65
CA TYR A 37 0.00 19.57 -13.65
C TYR A 37 -0.15 18.69 -12.40
N ALA A 38 0.84 18.72 -11.51
CA ALA A 38 0.83 18.02 -10.23
C ALA A 38 1.72 18.75 -9.22
N THR A 39 1.33 18.69 -7.95
CA THR A 39 2.10 19.21 -6.81
C THR A 39 2.44 18.04 -5.91
N LEU A 40 3.68 17.55 -6.01
CA LEU A 40 4.13 16.32 -5.36
C LEU A 40 4.51 16.58 -3.90
N ASP A 41 3.94 15.88 -2.92
CA ASP A 41 4.34 15.94 -1.51
C ASP A 41 5.68 15.21 -1.25
N THR A 42 6.77 15.96 -1.33
CA THR A 42 8.13 15.45 -1.13
C THR A 42 8.46 15.16 0.35
N HIS A 43 7.60 15.61 1.28
CA HIS A 43 7.73 15.42 2.73
C HIS A 43 6.86 14.30 3.28
N ARG A 44 6.04 13.65 2.45
CA ARG A 44 5.19 12.52 2.86
C ARG A 44 5.96 11.43 3.62
N ASN A 45 7.20 11.16 3.18
CA ASN A 45 8.06 10.17 3.83
C ASN A 45 8.46 10.55 5.27
N LEU A 46 8.57 11.84 5.60
CA LEU A 46 8.84 12.29 6.97
C LEU A 46 7.63 12.04 7.90
N ARG A 47 6.41 12.14 7.37
CA ARG A 47 5.17 12.00 8.15
C ARG A 47 4.73 10.55 8.30
N PHE A 48 4.76 9.79 7.20
CA PHE A 48 4.16 8.45 7.13
C PHE A 48 5.19 7.33 6.99
N GLY A 49 6.48 7.65 6.84
CA GLY A 49 7.52 6.65 6.59
C GLY A 49 7.34 5.90 5.27
N PHE A 50 6.64 6.52 4.31
CA PHE A 50 6.56 6.10 2.91
C PHE A 50 6.39 7.33 1.99
N PRO A 51 7.03 7.36 0.81
CA PRO A 51 6.90 8.47 -0.13
C PRO A 51 5.48 8.63 -0.73
N GLU A 52 5.33 9.62 -1.59
CA GLU A 52 4.11 9.82 -2.37
C GLU A 52 3.81 8.63 -3.28
N VAL A 53 2.51 8.33 -3.41
CA VAL A 53 1.99 7.24 -4.23
C VAL A 53 1.14 7.84 -5.32
N VAL A 54 1.35 7.38 -6.55
CA VAL A 54 0.77 7.97 -7.74
C VAL A 54 -0.43 7.13 -8.18
N LEU A 55 -1.63 7.70 -8.15
CA LEU A 55 -2.79 7.07 -8.79
C LEU A 55 -2.64 7.20 -10.32
N GLY A 56 -2.39 6.08 -11.01
CA GLY A 56 -2.03 6.05 -12.43
C GLY A 56 -3.20 6.02 -13.40
N GLU A 57 -4.35 5.48 -12.97
CA GLU A 57 -5.55 5.33 -13.80
C GLU A 57 -5.96 6.61 -14.56
N PRO A 58 -6.14 7.79 -13.91
CA PRO A 58 -6.58 9.00 -14.60
C PRO A 58 -5.47 9.76 -15.32
N LYS A 59 -4.20 9.35 -15.21
CA LYS A 59 -3.04 10.14 -15.69
C LYS A 59 -2.64 9.77 -17.11
N THR A 60 -2.15 10.74 -17.88
CA THR A 60 -1.51 10.48 -19.18
C THR A 60 -0.11 9.90 -18.99
N VAL A 61 0.45 9.33 -20.07
CA VAL A 61 1.82 8.80 -20.04
C VAL A 61 2.83 9.90 -19.72
N GLU A 62 2.68 11.08 -20.31
CA GLU A 62 3.56 12.23 -20.11
C GLU A 62 3.56 12.69 -18.64
N GLN A 63 2.37 12.77 -18.04
CA GLN A 63 2.21 13.11 -16.63
C GLN A 63 2.87 12.06 -15.72
N LEU A 64 2.69 10.76 -16.04
CA LEU A 64 3.31 9.68 -15.29
C LEU A 64 4.83 9.72 -15.37
N LEU A 65 5.40 9.91 -16.56
CA LEU A 65 6.84 9.99 -16.76
C LEU A 65 7.46 11.16 -15.99
N GLY A 66 6.81 12.33 -16.02
CA GLY A 66 7.29 13.51 -15.28
C GLY A 66 7.18 13.35 -13.76
N ILE A 67 6.05 12.83 -13.25
CA ILE A 67 5.88 12.56 -11.82
C ILE A 67 6.90 11.54 -11.33
N VAL A 68 7.02 10.41 -12.03
CA VAL A 68 7.94 9.35 -11.65
C VAL A 68 9.38 9.85 -11.73
N GLY A 69 9.75 10.57 -12.78
CA GLY A 69 11.07 11.19 -12.92
C GLY A 69 11.42 12.08 -11.73
N ALA A 70 10.50 12.96 -11.33
CA ALA A 70 10.68 13.84 -10.18
C ALA A 70 10.89 13.07 -8.86
N LEU A 71 10.19 11.95 -8.66
CA LEU A 71 10.37 11.08 -7.49
C LEU A 71 11.72 10.33 -7.54
N VAL A 72 12.13 9.85 -8.72
CA VAL A 72 13.41 9.17 -8.94
C VAL A 72 14.59 10.09 -8.62
N GLU A 73 14.57 11.32 -9.14
CA GLU A 73 15.62 12.33 -8.90
C GLU A 73 15.80 12.62 -7.41
N ARG A 74 14.70 12.58 -6.65
CA ARG A 74 14.67 12.76 -5.20
C ARG A 74 15.02 11.49 -4.42
N LYS A 75 15.40 10.41 -5.10
CA LYS A 75 15.75 9.11 -4.52
C LYS A 75 14.64 8.52 -3.63
N GLN A 76 13.38 8.77 -4.01
CA GLN A 76 12.21 8.24 -3.31
C GLN A 76 11.74 6.95 -3.97
N THR A 77 11.32 5.98 -3.15
CA THR A 77 10.62 4.78 -3.65
C THR A 77 9.38 5.23 -4.42
N VAL A 78 9.21 4.70 -5.62
CA VAL A 78 8.08 5.01 -6.49
C VAL A 78 7.07 3.87 -6.42
N LEU A 79 5.80 4.22 -6.21
CA LEU A 79 4.68 3.31 -6.33
C LEU A 79 3.58 4.00 -7.15
N VAL A 80 3.22 3.41 -8.29
CA VAL A 80 2.12 3.85 -9.14
C VAL A 80 1.05 2.77 -9.13
N THR A 81 -0.16 3.10 -8.67
CA THR A 81 -1.27 2.14 -8.51
C THR A 81 -2.30 2.26 -9.63
N ARG A 82 -3.10 1.20 -9.81
CA ARG A 82 -4.15 1.08 -10.85
C ARG A 82 -3.66 1.40 -12.27
N LEU A 83 -2.41 1.05 -12.56
CA LEU A 83 -1.73 1.35 -13.81
C LEU A 83 -2.11 0.36 -14.91
N GLN A 84 -2.53 0.89 -16.05
CA GLN A 84 -2.85 0.09 -17.24
C GLN A 84 -1.59 -0.40 -17.96
N PRO A 85 -1.62 -1.57 -18.63
CA PRO A 85 -0.43 -2.17 -19.25
C PRO A 85 0.25 -1.27 -20.28
N ASP A 86 -0.52 -0.59 -21.12
CA ASP A 86 -0.05 0.37 -22.13
C ASP A 86 0.77 1.52 -21.52
N LYS A 87 0.30 2.07 -20.38
CA LYS A 87 1.02 3.12 -19.64
C LYS A 87 2.23 2.56 -18.90
N ALA A 88 2.18 1.29 -18.49
CA ALA A 88 3.27 0.64 -17.79
C ALA A 88 4.47 0.38 -18.69
N GLU A 89 4.25 0.03 -19.96
CA GLU A 89 5.32 -0.15 -20.95
C GLU A 89 6.20 1.10 -21.07
N ALA A 90 5.57 2.28 -21.16
CA ALA A 90 6.29 3.54 -21.22
C ALA A 90 7.12 3.81 -19.95
N LEU A 91 6.59 3.48 -18.77
CA LEU A 91 7.31 3.63 -17.50
C LEU A 91 8.50 2.67 -17.40
N VAL A 92 8.32 1.41 -17.78
CA VAL A 92 9.40 0.40 -17.76
C VAL A 92 10.51 0.77 -18.76
N ALA A 93 10.14 1.24 -19.95
CA ALA A 93 11.10 1.70 -20.96
C ALA A 93 11.93 2.90 -20.47
N ARG A 94 11.32 3.88 -19.79
CA ARG A 94 12.03 5.06 -19.28
C ARG A 94 12.82 4.78 -18.00
N PHE A 95 12.32 3.90 -17.14
CA PHE A 95 12.85 3.60 -15.82
C PHE A 95 13.12 2.09 -15.67
N PRO A 96 14.20 1.56 -16.27
CA PRO A 96 14.45 0.11 -16.37
C PRO A 96 14.73 -0.60 -15.03
N LYS A 97 14.89 0.16 -13.93
CA LYS A 97 15.01 -0.39 -12.56
C LYS A 97 13.66 -0.64 -11.89
N GLY A 98 12.57 -0.12 -12.47
CA GLY A 98 11.23 -0.35 -11.98
C GLY A 98 10.66 -1.66 -12.50
N VAL A 99 9.74 -2.22 -11.72
CA VAL A 99 9.06 -3.48 -12.03
C VAL A 99 7.56 -3.19 -12.15
N TYR A 100 6.96 -3.68 -13.22
CA TYR A 100 5.50 -3.68 -13.37
C TYR A 100 4.94 -5.04 -12.92
N HIS A 101 3.98 -4.98 -12.01
CA HIS A 101 3.23 -6.13 -11.50
C HIS A 101 1.86 -6.13 -12.19
N PRO A 102 1.66 -6.96 -13.24
CA PRO A 102 0.47 -6.88 -14.09
C PRO A 102 -0.82 -7.21 -13.34
N VAL A 103 -0.79 -8.20 -12.44
CA VAL A 103 -1.97 -8.61 -11.64
C VAL A 103 -2.39 -7.51 -10.67
N ALA A 104 -1.42 -6.91 -9.96
CA ALA A 104 -1.66 -5.80 -9.03
C ALA A 104 -1.96 -4.48 -9.74
N ARG A 105 -1.68 -4.38 -11.05
CA ARG A 105 -1.64 -3.11 -11.80
C ARG A 105 -0.78 -2.06 -11.10
N ILE A 106 0.39 -2.47 -10.62
CA ILE A 106 1.33 -1.59 -9.90
C ILE A 106 2.66 -1.50 -10.65
N PHE A 107 3.16 -0.28 -10.82
CA PHE A 107 4.58 -0.06 -11.10
C PHE A 107 5.30 0.31 -9.80
N HIS A 108 6.34 -0.44 -9.46
CA HIS A 108 7.11 -0.26 -8.23
C HIS A 108 8.60 -0.11 -8.57
N MET A 109 9.24 0.93 -8.03
CA MET A 109 10.69 1.09 -8.12
C MET A 109 11.25 1.44 -6.74
N PRO A 110 11.86 0.46 -6.04
CA PRO A 110 12.40 0.68 -4.71
C PRO A 110 13.67 1.53 -4.75
N GLN A 111 13.78 2.51 -3.85
CA GLN A 111 15.03 3.24 -3.57
C GLN A 111 15.55 2.91 -2.16
N ARG A 112 14.60 2.78 -1.22
CA ARG A 112 14.68 2.34 0.19
C ARG A 112 14.48 0.85 0.43
N LYS A 113 15.41 0.13 1.10
CA LYS A 113 15.01 -1.06 1.88
C LYS A 113 14.45 -0.60 3.23
N VAL A 114 13.15 -0.82 3.43
CA VAL A 114 12.49 -0.68 4.73
C VAL A 114 12.24 -2.09 5.25
N LYS A 115 12.37 -2.30 6.57
CA LYS A 115 11.94 -3.54 7.22
C LYS A 115 10.68 -3.26 8.01
N ALA A 116 9.65 -4.06 7.77
CA ALA A 116 8.43 -4.10 8.53
C ALA A 116 8.16 -5.54 8.98
N GLY A 117 6.96 -5.81 9.49
CA GLY A 117 6.59 -7.11 10.01
C GLY A 117 5.98 -8.04 8.96
N LEU A 118 5.31 -9.08 9.45
CA LEU A 118 4.63 -10.09 8.64
C LEU A 118 3.15 -9.72 8.45
N VAL A 119 2.68 -9.71 7.20
CA VAL A 119 1.30 -9.40 6.82
C VAL A 119 0.69 -10.61 6.10
N ALA A 120 -0.49 -11.07 6.52
CA ALA A 120 -1.28 -12.00 5.71
C ALA A 120 -2.14 -11.21 4.72
N VAL A 121 -2.20 -11.61 3.46
CA VAL A 121 -3.19 -11.12 2.48
C VAL A 121 -4.07 -12.29 2.10
N VAL A 122 -5.36 -12.18 2.41
CA VAL A 122 -6.32 -13.28 2.39
C VAL A 122 -7.45 -12.95 1.42
N THR A 123 -7.79 -13.87 0.52
CA THR A 123 -8.92 -13.68 -0.41
C THR A 123 -9.99 -14.75 -0.30
N ALA A 124 -11.25 -14.36 -0.56
CA ALA A 124 -12.36 -15.29 -0.61
C ALA A 124 -12.33 -16.15 -1.88
N GLY A 125 -12.04 -15.53 -3.02
CA GLY A 125 -11.93 -16.22 -4.30
C GLY A 125 -10.79 -15.69 -5.16
N THR A 126 -10.62 -16.29 -6.33
CA THR A 126 -9.61 -15.88 -7.31
C THR A 126 -9.93 -14.54 -7.98
N SER A 127 -11.21 -14.18 -8.08
CA SER A 127 -11.65 -12.90 -8.65
C SER A 127 -11.19 -11.69 -7.85
N ASP A 128 -10.91 -11.86 -6.55
CA ASP A 128 -10.42 -10.80 -5.66
C ASP A 128 -8.89 -10.62 -5.73
N ILE A 129 -8.17 -11.52 -6.44
CA ILE A 129 -6.70 -11.53 -6.51
C ILE A 129 -6.11 -10.20 -7.01
N PRO A 130 -6.66 -9.49 -8.01
CA PRO A 130 -6.07 -8.22 -8.45
C PRO A 130 -6.01 -7.17 -7.32
N VAL A 131 -7.07 -7.05 -6.52
CA VAL A 131 -7.12 -6.13 -5.37
C VAL A 131 -6.22 -6.64 -4.23
N ALA A 132 -6.12 -7.95 -4.05
CA ALA A 132 -5.24 -8.57 -3.07
C ALA A 132 -3.75 -8.39 -3.41
N GLU A 133 -3.37 -8.53 -4.68
CA GLU A 133 -2.01 -8.26 -5.13
C GLU A 133 -1.69 -6.77 -5.05
N GLU A 134 -2.66 -5.86 -5.27
CA GLU A 134 -2.45 -4.43 -4.99
C GLU A 134 -2.08 -4.21 -3.50
N ALA A 135 -2.78 -4.88 -2.58
CA ALA A 135 -2.45 -4.83 -1.15
C ALA A 135 -1.10 -5.47 -0.81
N ALA A 136 -0.80 -6.63 -1.39
CA ALA A 136 0.44 -7.36 -1.17
C ALA A 136 1.66 -6.56 -1.63
N ILE A 137 1.67 -6.08 -2.88
CA ILE A 137 2.77 -5.29 -3.43
C ILE A 137 2.90 -3.96 -2.66
N THR A 138 1.80 -3.35 -2.24
CA THR A 138 1.87 -2.14 -1.41
C THR A 138 2.56 -2.41 -0.07
N ALA A 139 2.18 -3.50 0.61
CA ALA A 139 2.79 -3.86 1.89
C ALA A 139 4.29 -4.23 1.74
N GLU A 140 4.65 -4.96 0.68
CA GLU A 140 6.03 -5.29 0.33
C GLU A 140 6.87 -4.05 0.01
N ALA A 141 6.32 -3.11 -0.76
CA ALA A 141 6.99 -1.83 -1.05
C ALA A 141 7.26 -1.04 0.24
N MET A 142 6.40 -1.19 1.25
CA MET A 142 6.58 -0.61 2.58
C MET A 142 7.49 -1.43 3.51
N GLY A 143 8.04 -2.55 3.03
CA GLY A 143 9.03 -3.37 3.72
C GLY A 143 8.48 -4.58 4.48
N ALA A 144 7.20 -4.90 4.34
CA ALA A 144 6.59 -6.05 5.01
C ALA A 144 6.91 -7.35 4.24
N GLU A 145 7.00 -8.45 4.98
CA GLU A 145 6.91 -9.78 4.40
C GLU A 145 5.43 -10.15 4.26
N VAL A 146 5.02 -10.66 3.10
CA VAL A 146 3.61 -10.95 2.81
C VAL A 146 3.37 -12.44 2.61
N ARG A 147 2.51 -13.03 3.44
CA ARG A 147 1.93 -14.36 3.22
C ARG A 147 0.63 -14.23 2.45
N ARG A 148 0.57 -14.84 1.25
CA ARG A 148 -0.61 -14.83 0.38
C ARG A 148 -1.44 -16.09 0.64
N VAL A 149 -2.69 -15.93 1.08
CA VAL A 149 -3.63 -17.01 1.38
C VAL A 149 -4.88 -16.82 0.51
N TYR A 150 -4.89 -17.45 -0.65
CA TYR A 150 -5.94 -17.24 -1.65
C TYR A 150 -6.99 -18.34 -1.65
N ASP A 151 -8.19 -17.99 -2.11
CA ASP A 151 -9.34 -18.90 -2.29
C ASP A 151 -9.75 -19.63 -1.00
N VAL A 152 -9.94 -18.86 0.08
CA VAL A 152 -10.40 -19.37 1.39
C VAL A 152 -11.78 -18.80 1.77
N GLY A 153 -12.66 -18.65 0.78
CA GLY A 153 -14.01 -18.09 0.95
C GLY A 153 -14.93 -18.89 1.88
N VAL A 154 -15.97 -18.21 2.37
CA VAL A 154 -16.90 -18.74 3.39
C VAL A 154 -17.74 -19.91 2.88
N ALA A 155 -18.08 -19.97 1.59
CA ALA A 155 -18.74 -21.12 0.98
C ALA A 155 -17.96 -22.43 1.16
N GLY A 156 -16.63 -22.34 1.31
CA GLY A 156 -15.75 -23.45 1.65
C GLY A 156 -14.99 -23.18 2.94
N ILE A 157 -15.69 -22.85 4.03
CA ILE A 157 -15.09 -22.37 5.30
C ILE A 157 -13.95 -23.26 5.83
N HIS A 158 -13.98 -24.56 5.55
CA HIS A 158 -12.92 -25.51 5.91
C HIS A 158 -11.55 -25.12 5.32
N ARG A 159 -11.50 -24.45 4.16
CA ARG A 159 -10.27 -23.93 3.54
C ARG A 159 -9.64 -22.82 4.39
N LEU A 160 -10.47 -21.93 4.93
CA LEU A 160 -10.03 -20.90 5.89
C LEU A 160 -9.52 -21.52 7.18
N LEU A 161 -10.30 -22.45 7.76
CA LEU A 161 -9.93 -23.10 9.02
C LEU A 161 -8.58 -23.81 8.93
N ARG A 162 -8.27 -24.45 7.79
CA ARG A 162 -6.98 -25.11 7.55
C ARG A 162 -5.80 -24.14 7.55
N ARG A 163 -6.00 -22.87 7.20
CA ARG A 163 -4.94 -21.84 7.11
C ARG A 163 -4.94 -20.88 8.31
N ARG A 164 -5.81 -21.11 9.31
CA ARG A 164 -5.97 -20.23 10.48
C ARG A 164 -4.66 -19.98 11.22
N GLU A 165 -3.90 -21.04 11.53
CA GLU A 165 -2.67 -20.92 12.32
C GLU A 165 -1.60 -20.08 11.61
N GLU A 166 -1.43 -20.32 10.30
CA GLU A 166 -0.51 -19.54 9.47
C GLU A 166 -0.89 -18.05 9.43
N ILE A 167 -2.18 -17.72 9.38
CA ILE A 167 -2.66 -16.34 9.42
C ILE A 167 -2.44 -15.74 10.81
N GLN A 168 -2.71 -16.50 11.88
CA GLN A 168 -2.55 -16.07 13.27
C GLN A 168 -1.10 -15.71 13.62
N GLU A 169 -0.12 -16.35 13.00
CA GLU A 169 1.30 -16.02 13.15
C GLU A 169 1.69 -14.65 12.60
N CYS A 170 0.89 -14.09 11.67
CA CYS A 170 1.14 -12.75 11.13
C CYS A 170 0.89 -11.66 12.16
N HIS A 171 1.40 -10.46 11.89
CA HIS A 171 1.15 -9.31 12.75
C HIS A 171 -0.21 -8.67 12.51
N VAL A 172 -0.72 -8.78 11.28
CA VAL A 172 -1.99 -8.22 10.79
C VAL A 172 -2.39 -9.00 9.53
N ALA A 173 -3.69 -9.11 9.29
CA ALA A 173 -4.23 -9.65 8.05
C ALA A 173 -4.93 -8.55 7.23
N VAL A 174 -4.84 -8.62 5.91
CA VAL A 174 -5.67 -7.88 4.96
C VAL A 174 -6.63 -8.89 4.35
N VAL A 175 -7.93 -8.71 4.57
CA VAL A 175 -8.97 -9.56 3.98
C VAL A 175 -9.58 -8.84 2.81
N VAL A 176 -9.46 -9.43 1.62
CA VAL A 176 -10.00 -8.89 0.38
C VAL A 176 -11.13 -9.81 -0.09
N ALA A 177 -12.36 -9.29 -0.10
CA ALA A 177 -13.52 -10.09 -0.46
C ALA A 177 -14.65 -9.26 -1.08
N GLY A 178 -15.22 -9.81 -2.14
CA GLY A 178 -16.47 -9.35 -2.75
C GLY A 178 -17.70 -10.10 -2.21
N MET A 179 -18.72 -10.23 -3.06
CA MET A 179 -20.01 -10.85 -2.75
C MET A 179 -20.65 -10.21 -1.51
N GLU A 180 -20.96 -10.99 -0.48
CA GLU A 180 -21.48 -10.52 0.81
C GLU A 180 -20.39 -10.05 1.80
N GLY A 181 -19.11 -10.10 1.44
CA GLY A 181 -18.00 -9.62 2.28
C GLY A 181 -17.76 -10.44 3.57
N ALA A 182 -18.44 -11.58 3.74
CA ALA A 182 -18.49 -12.34 4.99
C ALA A 182 -17.12 -12.86 5.48
N LEU A 183 -16.13 -12.99 4.58
CA LEU A 183 -14.80 -13.47 4.96
C LEU A 183 -14.13 -12.58 6.03
N ALA A 184 -14.38 -11.27 6.01
CA ALA A 184 -13.79 -10.36 6.99
C ALA A 184 -14.26 -10.67 8.41
N SER A 185 -15.57 -10.82 8.61
CA SER A 185 -16.14 -11.19 9.91
C SER A 185 -15.77 -12.61 10.31
N ALA A 186 -15.79 -13.55 9.37
CA ALA A 186 -15.42 -14.94 9.63
C ALA A 186 -13.95 -15.05 10.11
N LEU A 187 -13.01 -14.42 9.41
CA LEU A 187 -11.61 -14.42 9.84
C LEU A 187 -11.44 -13.64 11.15
N GLY A 188 -12.07 -12.48 11.29
CA GLY A 188 -12.00 -11.65 12.50
C GLY A 188 -12.36 -12.41 13.77
N GLY A 189 -13.37 -13.30 13.71
CA GLY A 189 -13.75 -14.18 14.82
C GLY A 189 -12.81 -15.37 15.07
N LEU A 190 -11.91 -15.70 14.14
CA LEU A 190 -11.01 -16.86 14.21
C LEU A 190 -9.58 -16.51 14.67
N VAL A 191 -9.17 -15.25 14.53
CA VAL A 191 -7.80 -14.80 14.82
C VAL A 191 -7.75 -13.68 15.86
N GLY A 192 -6.70 -13.67 16.66
CA GLY A 192 -6.43 -12.66 17.69
C GLY A 192 -5.57 -11.49 17.21
N ILE A 193 -5.45 -11.29 15.90
CA ILE A 193 -4.65 -10.21 15.29
C ILE A 193 -5.56 -9.18 14.61
N PRO A 194 -5.08 -7.94 14.37
CA PRO A 194 -5.83 -6.96 13.60
C PRO A 194 -6.13 -7.46 12.18
N VAL A 195 -7.31 -7.10 11.68
CA VAL A 195 -7.78 -7.42 10.33
C VAL A 195 -8.18 -6.12 9.63
N VAL A 196 -7.54 -5.85 8.48
CA VAL A 196 -7.92 -4.77 7.59
C VAL A 196 -8.81 -5.34 6.48
N ALA A 197 -10.08 -4.98 6.48
CA ALA A 197 -11.05 -5.46 5.51
C ALA A 197 -11.10 -4.54 4.28
N VAL A 198 -10.91 -5.13 3.09
CA VAL A 198 -10.96 -4.46 1.79
C VAL A 198 -12.13 -5.05 1.01
N PRO A 199 -13.29 -4.38 0.99
CA PRO A 199 -14.41 -4.82 0.18
C PRO A 199 -14.03 -4.66 -1.30
N THR A 200 -14.43 -5.61 -2.15
CA THR A 200 -14.26 -5.49 -3.60
C THR A 200 -15.58 -5.27 -4.30
N SER A 201 -15.53 -4.71 -5.51
CA SER A 201 -16.68 -4.61 -6.41
C SER A 201 -17.04 -5.94 -7.09
N VAL A 202 -16.33 -7.04 -6.77
CA VAL A 202 -16.61 -8.39 -7.28
C VAL A 202 -17.93 -8.88 -6.70
N GLY A 203 -18.83 -9.31 -7.59
CA GLY A 203 -20.11 -9.89 -7.25
C GLY A 203 -21.18 -9.50 -8.25
N TYR A 204 -22.43 -9.92 -8.00
CA TYR A 204 -23.55 -9.67 -8.90
C TYR A 204 -24.83 -9.32 -8.12
N GLY A 205 -25.82 -8.74 -8.83
CA GLY A 205 -27.14 -8.44 -8.28
C GLY A 205 -27.08 -7.55 -7.03
N ALA A 206 -27.49 -8.12 -5.89
CA ALA A 206 -27.51 -7.46 -4.59
C ALA A 206 -26.12 -7.04 -4.08
N ASN A 207 -25.03 -7.43 -4.76
CA ASN A 207 -23.70 -6.94 -4.41
C ASN A 207 -23.58 -5.40 -4.53
N LEU A 208 -24.29 -4.81 -5.50
CA LEU A 208 -24.32 -3.36 -5.77
C LEU A 208 -22.92 -2.75 -5.91
N LYS A 209 -22.05 -3.37 -6.73
CA LYS A 209 -20.66 -2.94 -6.98
C LYS A 209 -19.85 -2.77 -5.68
N GLY A 210 -20.01 -3.71 -4.76
CA GLY A 210 -19.28 -3.75 -3.48
C GLY A 210 -19.94 -3.01 -2.32
N ILE A 211 -21.07 -2.31 -2.52
CA ILE A 211 -21.76 -1.60 -1.42
C ILE A 211 -22.22 -2.58 -0.34
N SER A 212 -22.78 -3.72 -0.73
CA SER A 212 -23.17 -4.77 0.22
C SER A 212 -21.98 -5.29 1.03
N ALA A 213 -20.87 -5.63 0.38
CA ALA A 213 -19.64 -6.07 1.04
C ALA A 213 -19.09 -5.00 1.98
N LEU A 214 -19.06 -3.72 1.55
CA LEU A 214 -18.66 -2.59 2.39
C LEU A 214 -19.52 -2.48 3.64
N LEU A 215 -20.85 -2.47 3.49
CA LEU A 215 -21.78 -2.37 4.62
C LEU A 215 -21.65 -3.57 5.57
N ALA A 216 -21.48 -4.78 5.04
CA ALA A 216 -21.26 -5.97 5.84
C ALA A 216 -19.96 -5.89 6.65
N MET A 217 -18.85 -5.50 6.00
CA MET A 217 -17.54 -5.38 6.65
C MET A 217 -17.51 -4.26 7.70
N VAL A 218 -18.15 -3.11 7.44
CA VAL A 218 -18.26 -2.01 8.42
C VAL A 218 -19.14 -2.40 9.61
N ASN A 219 -20.22 -3.15 9.39
CA ASN A 219 -21.11 -3.62 10.46
C ASN A 219 -20.61 -4.90 11.16
N SER A 220 -19.41 -5.37 10.84
CA SER A 220 -18.83 -6.57 11.46
C SER A 220 -18.76 -6.43 12.99
N CYS A 221 -19.23 -7.45 13.71
CA CYS A 221 -19.15 -7.49 15.17
C CYS A 221 -17.74 -7.83 15.71
N ALA A 222 -16.85 -8.32 14.85
CA ALA A 222 -15.48 -8.61 15.22
C ALA A 222 -14.69 -7.31 15.42
N ALA A 223 -14.39 -6.96 16.68
CA ALA A 223 -13.79 -5.69 17.07
C ALA A 223 -12.35 -5.48 16.55
N ASN A 224 -11.70 -6.53 16.07
CA ASN A 224 -10.38 -6.47 15.43
C ASN A 224 -10.45 -6.17 13.93
N VAL A 225 -11.64 -5.96 13.35
CA VAL A 225 -11.82 -5.62 11.94
C VAL A 225 -11.93 -4.11 11.74
N ALA A 226 -11.13 -3.55 10.85
CA ALA A 226 -11.24 -2.17 10.38
C ALA A 226 -11.34 -2.15 8.84
N THR A 227 -12.28 -1.39 8.30
CA THR A 227 -12.65 -1.45 6.88
C THR A 227 -12.12 -0.25 6.11
N VAL A 228 -11.55 -0.49 4.92
CA VAL A 228 -11.18 0.55 3.95
C VAL A 228 -12.21 0.62 2.82
N ASN A 229 -12.01 1.55 1.88
CA ASN A 229 -12.93 1.74 0.77
C ASN A 229 -12.92 0.55 -0.23
N ILE A 230 -13.95 0.50 -1.08
CA ILE A 230 -14.11 -0.52 -2.13
C ILE A 230 -12.93 -0.49 -3.10
N ASP A 231 -12.41 -1.67 -3.42
CA ASP A 231 -11.25 -1.89 -4.30
C ASP A 231 -9.99 -1.10 -3.88
N ASN A 232 -9.89 -0.76 -2.60
CA ASN A 232 -8.75 -0.01 -2.07
C ASN A 232 -7.67 -0.95 -1.50
N GLY A 233 -7.14 -1.83 -2.36
CA GLY A 233 -6.05 -2.72 -2.00
C GLY A 233 -4.82 -1.96 -1.52
N PHE A 234 -4.51 -0.83 -2.18
CA PHE A 234 -3.49 0.12 -1.72
C PHE A 234 -3.69 0.52 -0.25
N GLY A 235 -4.86 1.03 0.12
CA GLY A 235 -5.15 1.44 1.49
C GLY A 235 -5.03 0.28 2.47
N GLY A 236 -5.55 -0.90 2.10
CA GLY A 236 -5.46 -2.12 2.89
C GLY A 236 -4.02 -2.52 3.20
N GLY A 237 -3.19 -2.64 2.16
CA GLY A 237 -1.77 -2.96 2.27
C GLY A 237 -0.98 -1.91 3.04
N PHE A 238 -1.27 -0.62 2.82
CA PHE A 238 -0.60 0.48 3.50
C PHE A 238 -0.85 0.48 5.01
N TYR A 239 -2.11 0.35 5.43
CA TYR A 239 -2.46 0.26 6.85
C TYR A 239 -1.87 -0.97 7.51
N ALA A 240 -1.93 -2.13 6.85
CA ALA A 240 -1.33 -3.36 7.37
C ALA A 240 0.19 -3.22 7.54
N ALA A 241 0.89 -2.61 6.58
CA ALA A 241 2.31 -2.36 6.72
C ALA A 241 2.62 -1.43 7.91
N LEU A 242 1.83 -0.38 8.13
CA LEU A 242 1.98 0.48 9.32
C LEU A 242 1.80 -0.29 10.62
N ILE A 243 0.75 -1.11 10.73
CA ILE A 243 0.49 -1.94 11.91
C ILE A 243 1.68 -2.89 12.15
N SER A 244 2.14 -3.57 11.10
CA SER A 244 3.23 -4.56 11.19
C SER A 244 4.56 -3.98 11.69
N ARG A 245 4.82 -2.68 11.49
CA ARG A 245 6.04 -1.99 11.95
C ARG A 245 6.08 -1.81 13.47
N THR A 246 4.94 -1.75 14.14
CA THR A 246 4.88 -1.45 15.59
C THR A 246 5.37 -2.62 16.44
N LYS A 247 5.19 -3.87 15.99
CA LYS A 247 5.71 -5.06 16.69
C LYS A 247 7.24 -5.18 16.66
N GLY A 248 7.93 -4.50 15.74
CA GLY A 248 9.40 -4.44 15.68
C GLY A 248 10.04 -3.26 16.43
N ARG A 249 9.24 -2.43 17.13
CA ARG A 249 9.72 -1.25 17.89
C ARG A 249 9.83 -1.48 19.41
N ARG A 250 9.84 -2.73 19.87
CA ARG A 250 10.12 -3.04 21.28
C ARG A 250 11.61 -2.98 21.55
#